data_AF-A0A1I1MAD5-F1
#
_entry.id   AF-A0A1I1MAD5-F1
#
_cell.length_a   1.000
_cell.length_b   1.000
_cell.length_c   1.000
_cell.angle_alpha   90.00
_cell.angle_beta   90.00
_cell.angle_gamma   90.00
#
_symmetry.space_group_name_H-M   'P 1'
#
loop_
_entity.id
_entity.type
_entity.pdbx_description
1 polymer ?
#
loop_
_entity_poly.entity_id
_entity_poly.type
_entity_poly.pdbx_seq_one_letter_code
_entity_poly.pdbx_strand_id
1 'polypeptide(L)'
;MTGLAWLVLGLVFLDELLACAGAAVVGWALPAPWLLVWLLPALVVAVWWSFASPKAPYGGPVVRPVVKVLVFGLVSLGLWLAGQPGWAVALLVFSVVVNGLAQLRFVRAVEPHGA
;
A
#
# COMPACT_ATOMS: atom_id res chain seq x y z
N MET A 1 -1.22 25.49 -0.11
CA MET A 1 -1.58 24.15 0.45
C MET A 1 -1.53 23.03 -0.59
N THR A 2 -1.63 23.33 -1.89
CA THR A 2 -1.57 22.34 -2.99
C THR A 2 -0.28 21.50 -3.00
N GLY A 3 0.89 22.12 -2.77
CA GLY A 3 2.17 21.40 -2.74
C GLY A 3 2.25 20.34 -1.62
N LEU A 4 1.73 20.66 -0.42
CA LEU A 4 1.65 19.71 0.69
C LEU A 4 0.70 18.55 0.37
N ALA A 5 -0.42 18.83 -0.28
CA ALA A 5 -1.36 17.79 -0.67
C ALA A 5 -0.75 16.81 -1.69
N TRP A 6 -0.04 17.31 -2.70
CA TRP A 6 0.71 16.47 -3.64
C TRP A 6 1.83 15.68 -2.97
N LEU A 7 2.51 16.26 -1.98
CA LEU A 7 3.50 15.54 -1.18
C LEU A 7 2.85 14.35 -0.46
N VAL A 8 1.69 14.55 0.19
CA VAL A 8 0.97 13.46 0.86
C VAL A 8 0.57 12.38 -0.14
N LEU A 9 0.02 12.73 -1.31
CA LEU A 9 -0.31 11.76 -2.36
C LEU A 9 0.92 11.01 -2.88
N GLY A 10 2.05 11.71 -3.03
CA GLY A 10 3.33 11.10 -3.38
C GLY A 10 3.82 10.11 -2.31
N LEU A 11 3.62 10.42 -1.03
CA LEU A 11 3.92 9.51 0.07
C LEU A 11 2.98 8.30 0.09
N VAL A 12 1.69 8.47 -0.24
CA VAL A 12 0.75 7.35 -0.39
C VAL A 12 1.21 6.42 -1.50
N PHE A 13 1.67 6.95 -2.62
CA PHE A 13 2.21 6.14 -3.69
C PHE A 13 3.52 5.44 -3.29
N LEU A 14 4.41 6.14 -2.58
CA LEU A 14 5.62 5.54 -2.03
C LEU A 14 5.28 4.39 -1.07
N ASP A 15 4.27 4.56 -0.22
CA ASP A 15 3.77 3.52 0.68
C ASP A 15 3.33 2.27 -0.10
N GLU A 16 2.58 2.44 -1.19
CA GLU A 16 2.16 1.35 -2.08
C GLU A 16 3.36 0.63 -2.74
N LEU A 17 4.41 1.36 -3.12
CA LEU A 17 5.66 0.77 -3.61
C LEU A 17 6.41 0.00 -2.51
N LEU A 18 6.44 0.53 -1.29
CA LEU A 18 7.04 -0.13 -0.13
C LEU A 18 6.29 -1.43 0.21
N ALA A 19 4.97 -1.47 0.07
CA ALA A 19 4.21 -2.72 0.21
C ALA A 19 4.57 -3.74 -0.87
N CYS A 20 4.79 -3.32 -2.12
CA CYS A 20 5.28 -4.22 -3.17
C CYS A 20 6.68 -4.77 -2.84
N ALA A 21 7.59 -3.92 -2.37
CA ALA A 21 8.92 -4.34 -1.94
C ALA A 21 8.87 -5.27 -0.71
N GLY A 22 8.03 -4.96 0.28
CA GLY A 22 7.81 -5.79 1.45
C GLY A 22 7.26 -7.16 1.07
N ALA A 23 6.32 -7.22 0.13
CA ALA A 23 5.79 -8.48 -0.41
C ALA A 23 6.87 -9.33 -1.08
N ALA A 24 7.85 -8.71 -1.77
CA ALA A 24 8.99 -9.43 -2.34
C ALA A 24 9.88 -10.03 -1.23
N VAL A 25 10.16 -9.27 -0.16
CA VAL A 25 10.91 -9.75 1.01
C VAL A 25 10.19 -10.93 1.68
N VAL A 26 8.87 -10.84 1.84
CA VAL A 26 8.04 -11.95 2.34
C VAL A 26 8.14 -13.16 1.41
N GLY A 27 8.04 -12.95 0.10
CA GLY A 27 8.16 -14.03 -0.90
C GLY A 27 9.50 -14.75 -0.84
N TRP A 28 10.58 -14.01 -0.58
CA TRP A 28 11.92 -14.58 -0.40
C TRP A 28 12.06 -15.44 0.87
N ALA A 29 11.28 -15.16 1.92
CA ALA A 29 11.30 -15.91 3.17
C ALA A 29 10.43 -17.18 3.15
N LEU A 30 9.57 -17.35 2.13
CA LEU A 30 8.65 -18.48 2.01
C LEU A 30 9.25 -19.63 1.18
N PRO A 31 8.67 -20.85 1.26
CA PRO A 31 9.06 -21.95 0.38
C PRO A 31 8.88 -21.59 -1.10
N ALA A 32 9.82 -21.97 -1.96
CA ALA A 32 9.89 -21.55 -3.38
C ALA A 32 10.11 -20.03 -3.60
N PRO A 33 11.19 -19.45 -3.04
CA PRO A 33 11.45 -18.01 -3.07
C PRO A 33 11.60 -17.45 -4.49
N TRP A 34 12.17 -18.23 -5.42
CA TRP A 34 12.35 -17.84 -6.82
C TRP A 34 11.03 -17.52 -7.54
N LEU A 35 9.91 -18.09 -7.08
CA LEU A 35 8.58 -17.83 -7.63
C LEU A 35 7.87 -16.74 -6.80
N LEU A 36 7.85 -16.89 -5.48
CA LEU A 36 7.06 -16.04 -4.59
C LEU A 36 7.57 -14.60 -4.48
N VAL A 37 8.89 -14.39 -4.68
CA VAL A 37 9.48 -13.04 -4.75
C VAL A 37 8.87 -12.20 -5.87
N TRP A 38 8.37 -12.83 -6.94
CA TRP A 38 7.71 -12.17 -8.06
C TRP A 38 6.19 -12.22 -7.96
N LEU A 39 5.65 -13.37 -7.54
CA LEU A 39 4.21 -13.59 -7.50
C LEU A 39 3.51 -12.70 -6.46
N LEU A 40 4.09 -12.52 -5.27
CA LEU A 40 3.45 -11.70 -4.23
C LEU A 40 3.42 -10.21 -4.59
N PRO A 41 4.51 -9.58 -5.09
CA PRO A 41 4.42 -8.21 -5.62
C PRO A 41 3.44 -8.09 -6.78
N ALA A 42 3.43 -9.06 -7.72
CA ALA A 42 2.48 -9.06 -8.82
C ALA A 42 1.02 -9.09 -8.32
N LEU A 43 0.75 -9.86 -7.26
CA LEU A 43 -0.56 -9.90 -6.61
C LEU A 43 -0.89 -8.55 -5.95
N VAL A 44 0.05 -7.93 -5.24
CA VAL A 44 -0.15 -6.58 -4.64
C VAL A 44 -0.48 -5.56 -5.73
N VAL A 45 0.25 -5.56 -6.85
CA VAL A 45 -0.01 -4.67 -7.98
C VAL A 45 -1.36 -4.97 -8.62
N ALA A 46 -1.75 -6.23 -8.79
CA ALA A 46 -3.05 -6.61 -9.34
C ALA A 46 -4.20 -6.15 -8.44
N VAL A 47 -4.07 -6.32 -7.12
CA VAL A 47 -5.03 -5.84 -6.12
C VAL A 47 -5.09 -4.32 -6.14
N TRP A 48 -3.94 -3.64 -6.18
CA TRP A 48 -3.88 -2.19 -6.28
C TRP A 48 -4.60 -1.69 -7.54
N TRP A 49 -4.28 -2.25 -8.71
CA TRP A 49 -4.88 -1.87 -9.97
C TRP A 49 -6.40 -2.04 -9.94
N SER A 50 -6.87 -3.17 -9.39
CA SER A 50 -8.28 -3.56 -9.35
C SER A 50 -9.12 -2.72 -8.39
N PHE A 51 -8.57 -2.33 -7.24
CA PHE A 51 -9.36 -1.76 -6.13
C PHE A 51 -8.87 -0.40 -5.64
N ALA A 52 -7.56 -0.14 -5.63
CA ALA A 52 -6.96 1.03 -4.98
C ALA A 52 -6.57 2.15 -5.94
N SER A 53 -6.22 1.82 -7.19
CA SER A 53 -5.77 2.78 -8.19
C SER A 53 -6.83 3.85 -8.48
N PRO A 54 -6.45 5.06 -8.93
CA PRO A 54 -7.41 6.12 -9.24
C PRO A 54 -8.49 5.67 -10.24
N LYS A 55 -8.14 4.78 -11.17
CA LYS A 55 -9.01 4.22 -12.21
C LYS A 55 -9.44 2.78 -11.91
N ALA A 56 -9.39 2.38 -10.64
CA ALA A 56 -9.70 1.02 -10.22
C ALA A 56 -11.14 0.64 -10.58
N PRO A 57 -11.38 -0.44 -11.34
CA PRO A 57 -12.72 -0.85 -11.78
C PRO A 57 -13.63 -1.23 -10.61
N TYR A 58 -13.06 -1.71 -9.51
CA TYR A 58 -13.78 -2.14 -8.31
C TYR A 58 -13.50 -1.24 -7.10
N GLY A 59 -12.98 -0.03 -7.35
CA GLY A 59 -12.71 0.94 -6.30
C GLY A 59 -13.98 1.58 -5.74
N GLY A 60 -13.87 2.20 -4.56
CA GLY A 60 -14.95 2.94 -3.95
C GLY A 60 -14.53 3.56 -2.62
N PRO A 61 -15.37 4.43 -2.02
CA PRO A 61 -15.06 5.15 -0.79
C PRO A 61 -14.83 4.24 0.42
N VAL A 62 -15.37 3.01 0.38
CA VAL A 62 -15.20 1.99 1.44
C VAL A 62 -14.19 0.92 1.02
N VAL A 63 -14.30 0.41 -0.21
CA VAL A 63 -13.46 -0.69 -0.70
C VAL A 63 -11.97 -0.31 -0.72
N ARG A 64 -11.64 0.92 -1.15
CA ARG A 64 -10.25 1.40 -1.20
C ARG A 64 -9.56 1.36 0.17
N PRO A 65 -10.10 1.99 1.23
CA PRO A 65 -9.52 1.89 2.56
C PRO A 65 -9.38 0.46 3.08
N VAL A 66 -10.42 -0.37 2.90
CA VAL A 66 -10.42 -1.77 3.39
C VAL A 66 -9.30 -2.57 2.72
N VAL A 67 -9.19 -2.49 1.40
CA VAL A 67 -8.13 -3.20 0.65
C VAL A 67 -6.75 -2.73 1.09
N LYS A 68 -6.55 -1.42 1.31
CA LYS A 68 -5.28 -0.89 1.82
C LYS A 68 -4.94 -1.48 3.20
N VAL A 69 -5.87 -1.46 4.15
CA VAL A 69 -5.66 -2.04 5.48
C VAL A 69 -5.28 -3.52 5.38
N LEU A 70 -5.95 -4.29 4.52
CA LEU A 70 -5.63 -5.70 4.30
C LEU A 70 -4.24 -5.89 3.69
N VAL A 71 -3.91 -5.17 2.62
CA VAL A 71 -2.62 -5.28 1.94
C VAL A 71 -1.47 -4.88 2.86
N PHE A 72 -1.51 -3.69 3.45
CA PHE A 72 -0.46 -3.20 4.34
C PHE A 72 -0.36 -4.06 5.61
N GLY A 73 -1.49 -4.43 6.20
CA GLY A 73 -1.54 -5.31 7.37
C GLY A 73 -0.93 -6.68 7.11
N LEU A 74 -1.27 -7.32 5.99
CA LEU A 74 -0.72 -8.62 5.61
C LEU A 74 0.76 -8.55 5.25
N VAL A 75 1.21 -7.51 4.54
CA VAL A 75 2.63 -7.33 4.22
C VAL A 75 3.43 -7.06 5.49
N SER A 76 2.97 -6.18 6.39
CA SER A 76 3.63 -5.95 7.68
C SER A 76 3.66 -7.21 8.55
N LEU A 77 2.56 -7.96 8.62
CA LEU A 77 2.54 -9.24 9.33
C LEU A 77 3.52 -10.24 8.71
N GLY A 78 3.55 -10.33 7.37
CA GLY A 78 4.50 -11.17 6.65
C GLY A 78 5.94 -10.79 6.94
N LEU A 79 6.28 -9.50 6.94
CA LEU A 79 7.62 -9.00 7.28
C LEU A 79 8.00 -9.36 8.71
N TRP A 80 7.06 -9.27 9.65
CA TRP A 80 7.28 -9.68 11.03
C TRP A 80 7.61 -11.17 11.12
N LEU A 81 6.82 -12.01 10.47
CA LEU A 81 7.03 -13.46 10.42
C LEU A 81 8.31 -13.86 9.65
N ALA A 82 8.74 -13.03 8.69
CA ALA A 82 10.00 -13.19 7.96
C ALA A 82 11.24 -12.73 8.75
N GLY A 83 11.08 -12.36 10.04
CA GLY A 83 12.19 -11.94 10.90
C GLY A 83 12.64 -10.50 10.66
N GLN A 84 11.80 -9.66 10.05
CA GLN A 84 12.06 -8.24 9.80
C GLN A 84 11.13 -7.33 10.64
N PRO A 85 11.12 -7.43 11.98
CA PRO A 85 10.14 -6.73 12.82
C PRO A 85 10.27 -5.19 12.75
N GLY A 86 11.50 -4.67 12.61
CA GLY A 86 11.73 -3.23 12.46
C GLY A 86 11.05 -2.67 11.20
N TRP A 87 11.23 -3.34 10.06
CA TRP A 87 10.59 -2.96 8.80
C TRP A 87 9.08 -3.17 8.81
N ALA A 88 8.59 -4.24 9.47
CA ALA A 88 7.17 -4.49 9.62
C ALA A 88 6.44 -3.34 10.34
N VAL A 89 6.99 -2.89 11.47
CA VAL A 89 6.43 -1.78 12.26
C VAL A 89 6.60 -0.46 11.52
N ALA A 90 7.76 -0.20 10.92
CA ALA A 90 8.00 1.02 10.17
C ALA A 90 7.01 1.18 9.01
N LEU A 91 6.78 0.12 8.23
CA LEU A 91 5.79 0.11 7.15
C LEU A 91 4.39 0.37 7.72
N LEU A 92 3.97 -0.38 8.75
CA LEU A 92 2.61 -0.25 9.31
C LEU A 92 2.34 1.16 9.82
N VAL A 93 3.26 1.74 10.59
CA VAL A 93 3.14 3.10 11.13
C VAL A 93 3.13 4.12 10.00
N PHE A 94 4.04 4.00 9.04
CA PHE A 94 4.09 4.88 7.88
C PHE A 94 2.77 4.85 7.09
N SER A 95 2.24 3.65 6.82
CA SER A 95 0.98 3.47 6.10
C SER A 95 -0.19 4.09 6.86
N VAL A 96 -0.31 3.88 8.17
CA VAL A 96 -1.38 4.47 8.99
C VAL A 96 -1.31 5.99 8.96
N VAL A 97 -0.12 6.57 9.15
CA VAL A 97 0.06 8.03 9.19
C VAL A 97 -0.26 8.63 7.83
N VAL A 98 0.36 8.13 6.75
CA VAL A 98 0.24 8.73 5.42
C VAL A 98 -1.17 8.57 4.84
N ASN A 99 -1.78 7.39 4.96
CA ASN A 99 -3.16 7.20 4.50
C ASN A 99 -4.17 7.94 5.40
N GLY A 100 -3.87 8.14 6.68
CA GLY A 100 -4.65 9.01 7.56
C GLY A 100 -4.60 10.48 7.13
N LEU A 101 -3.41 10.99 6.81
CA LEU A 101 -3.23 12.34 6.26
C LEU A 101 -3.95 12.52 4.92
N ALA A 102 -4.00 11.48 4.08
CA ALA A 102 -4.73 11.50 2.82
C ALA A 102 -6.25 11.70 2.99
N GLN A 103 -6.82 11.40 4.16
CA GLN A 103 -8.23 11.64 4.44
C GLN A 103 -8.56 13.11 4.75
N LEU A 104 -7.55 13.97 4.92
CA LEU A 104 -7.79 15.40 5.17
C LEU A 104 -8.45 16.05 3.94
N ARG A 105 -9.44 16.93 4.19
CA ARG A 105 -10.27 17.51 3.12
C ARG A 105 -9.45 18.22 2.03
N PHE A 106 -8.38 18.94 2.42
CA PHE A 106 -7.54 19.66 1.47
C PHE A 106 -6.69 18.72 0.58
N VAL A 107 -6.43 17.48 1.02
CA VAL A 107 -5.74 16.47 0.21
C VAL A 107 -6.70 15.83 -0.78
N ARG A 108 -7.89 15.43 -0.30
CA ARG A 108 -8.96 14.91 -1.16
C ARG A 108 -9.40 15.91 -2.25
N ALA A 109 -9.29 17.21 -1.97
CA ALA A 109 -9.65 18.25 -2.94
C ALA A 109 -8.74 18.29 -4.18
N VAL A 110 -7.51 17.77 -4.11
CA VAL A 110 -6.58 17.70 -5.25
C VAL A 110 -6.48 16.30 -5.86
N GLU A 111 -7.11 15.30 -5.23
CA GLU A 111 -7.16 13.96 -5.78
C GLU A 111 -8.00 14.00 -7.08
N PRO A 112 -7.47 13.49 -8.21
CA PRO A 112 -8.23 13.45 -9.45
C PRO A 112 -9.49 12.64 -9.19
N HIS A 113 -10.65 13.28 -9.30
CA HIS A 113 -11.92 12.59 -9.13
C HIS A 113 -12.02 11.58 -10.28
N GLY A 114 -11.97 10.29 -9.96
CA GLY A 114 -12.38 9.25 -10.88
C GLY A 114 -13.86 9.47 -11.18
N ALA A 115 -14.13 9.99 -12.38
CA ALA A 115 -15.48 10.07 -12.95
C ALA A 115 -16.03 8.66 -13.21
#